data_AF-A0A817SVN3-F1
#
_entry.id   AF-A0A817SVN3-F1
#
_cell.length_a   1.000
_cell.length_b   1.000
_cell.length_c   1.000
_cell.angle_alpha   90.00
_cell.angle_beta   90.00
_cell.angle_gamma   90.00
#
_symmetry.space_group_name_H-M   'P 1'
#
loop_
_entity.id
_entity.type
_entity.pdbx_description
1 polymer ?
#
loop_
_entity_poly.entity_id
_entity_poly.type
_entity_poly.pdbx_seq_one_letter_code
_entity_poly.pdbx_strand_id
1 'polypeptide(L)'
;MTKGTQSFGKRNCKTHTLCRRCGRSSYHLQKKSCSSCGYPSAKTRKFQWSEKARRRRTTGTGRMKHLKVVFRRFRNGFREGTLAKSRKGQRQATGTATTTAPATTK
;
A
#
# COMPACT_ATOMS: atom_id res chain seq x y z
N MET A 1 -22.46 -13.01 44.69
CA MET A 1 -22.50 -12.73 43.23
C MET A 1 -22.00 -11.32 42.98
N THR A 2 -20.68 -11.12 42.97
CA THR A 2 -20.05 -9.81 42.82
C THR A 2 -19.55 -9.63 41.39
N LYS A 3 -19.89 -8.49 40.78
CA LYS A 3 -19.36 -8.08 39.46
C LYS A 3 -17.92 -7.57 39.63
N GLY A 4 -17.21 -7.39 38.51
CA GLY A 4 -15.87 -6.79 38.53
C GLY A 4 -14.77 -7.79 38.89
N THR A 5 -13.89 -7.45 39.82
CA THR A 5 -12.62 -8.14 40.12
C THR A 5 -12.75 -9.65 40.27
N GLN A 6 -13.71 -10.11 41.08
CA GLN A 6 -13.94 -11.54 41.32
C GLN A 6 -14.33 -12.32 40.05
N SER A 7 -15.02 -11.66 39.11
CA SER A 7 -15.42 -12.24 37.82
C SER A 7 -14.32 -12.22 36.76
N PHE A 8 -13.39 -11.25 36.81
CA PHE A 8 -12.32 -11.11 35.82
C PHE A 8 -11.30 -12.26 35.90
N GLY A 9 -11.02 -12.77 37.11
CA GLY A 9 -10.11 -13.91 37.31
C GLY A 9 -10.53 -15.20 36.60
N LYS A 10 -11.82 -15.33 36.26
CA LYS A 10 -12.37 -16.51 35.57
C LYS A 10 -12.33 -16.43 34.03
N ARG A 11 -11.80 -15.34 33.44
CA ARG A 11 -11.85 -15.08 31.99
C ARG A 11 -10.71 -15.75 31.20
N ASN A 12 -10.60 -17.07 31.32
CA ASN A 12 -9.54 -17.85 30.66
C ASN A 12 -9.95 -18.40 29.28
N CYS A 13 -11.24 -18.62 29.05
CA CYS A 13 -11.76 -19.06 27.76
C CYS A 13 -11.76 -17.93 26.73
N LYS A 14 -11.16 -18.17 25.55
CA LYS A 14 -11.11 -17.18 24.47
C LYS A 14 -12.31 -17.34 23.55
N THR A 15 -13.02 -16.24 23.29
CA THR A 15 -14.11 -16.19 22.31
C THR A 15 -13.59 -15.89 20.91
N HIS A 16 -12.60 -15.00 20.81
CA HIS A 16 -12.02 -14.52 19.57
C HIS A 16 -10.54 -14.87 19.41
N THR A 17 -10.15 -15.24 18.19
CA THR A 17 -8.76 -15.48 17.77
C THR A 17 -8.44 -14.74 16.48
N LEU A 18 -7.19 -14.88 16.00
CA LEU A 18 -6.72 -14.27 14.76
C LEU A 18 -7.46 -14.83 13.53
N CYS A 19 -8.02 -13.94 12.72
CA CYS A 19 -8.66 -14.30 11.46
C CYS A 19 -7.64 -14.40 10.33
N ARG A 20 -7.62 -15.54 9.61
CA ARG A 20 -6.73 -15.77 8.46
C ARG A 20 -6.85 -14.73 7.34
N ARG A 21 -8.05 -14.21 7.06
CA ARG A 21 -8.27 -13.23 5.97
C ARG A 21 -7.79 -11.81 6.31
N CYS A 22 -8.11 -11.29 7.50
CA CYS A 22 -7.87 -9.89 7.84
C CYS A 22 -6.76 -9.67 8.89
N GLY A 23 -6.22 -10.73 9.49
CA GLY A 23 -5.15 -10.65 10.49
C GLY A 23 -5.56 -10.07 11.84
N ARG A 24 -6.86 -9.78 12.07
CA ARG A 24 -7.37 -9.22 13.33
C ARG A 24 -7.83 -10.31 14.28
N SER A 25 -7.68 -10.10 15.60
CA SER A 25 -8.28 -10.95 16.63
C SER A 25 -9.78 -10.69 16.71
N SER A 26 -10.52 -11.34 15.81
CA SER A 26 -11.96 -11.12 15.60
C SER A 26 -12.67 -12.36 15.09
N TYR A 27 -11.96 -13.48 14.96
CA TYR A 27 -12.55 -14.75 14.55
C TYR A 27 -13.20 -15.43 15.74
N HIS A 28 -14.52 -15.56 15.74
CA HIS A 28 -15.24 -16.22 16.82
C HIS A 28 -15.08 -17.74 16.68
N LEU A 29 -14.53 -18.39 17.71
CA LEU A 29 -14.21 -19.82 17.65
C LEU A 29 -15.45 -20.71 17.53
N GLN A 30 -16.42 -20.55 18.44
CA GLN A 30 -17.63 -21.38 18.46
C GLN A 30 -18.52 -21.15 17.23
N LYS A 31 -18.80 -19.89 16.90
CA LYS A 31 -19.64 -19.51 15.75
C LYS A 31 -18.91 -19.55 14.41
N LYS A 32 -17.63 -19.92 14.42
CA LYS A 32 -16.74 -20.04 13.24
C LYS A 32 -16.80 -18.86 12.27
N SER A 33 -17.00 -17.64 12.77
CA SER A 33 -17.25 -16.45 11.95
C SER A 33 -16.45 -15.23 12.41
N CYS A 34 -15.92 -14.47 11.46
CA CYS A 34 -15.15 -13.26 11.74
C CYS A 34 -16.05 -12.03 11.85
N SER A 35 -16.08 -11.40 13.02
CA SER A 35 -16.82 -10.16 13.26
C SER A 35 -16.24 -8.95 12.54
N SER A 36 -15.02 -9.02 12.01
CA SER A 36 -14.42 -7.91 11.25
C SER A 36 -14.74 -8.02 9.76
N CYS A 37 -14.29 -9.11 9.12
CA CYS A 37 -14.32 -9.27 7.67
C CYS A 37 -15.41 -10.22 7.14
N GLY A 38 -16.10 -10.97 8.01
CA GLY A 38 -17.16 -11.92 7.61
C GLY A 38 -16.69 -13.32 7.25
N TYR A 39 -15.37 -13.63 7.27
CA TYR A 39 -14.87 -14.98 7.02
C TYR A 39 -15.67 -16.04 7.81
N PRO A 40 -16.20 -17.11 7.19
CA PRO A 40 -15.85 -17.68 5.87
C PRO A 40 -16.57 -17.10 4.64
N SER A 41 -17.50 -16.15 4.78
CA SER A 41 -18.29 -15.63 3.64
C SER A 41 -17.42 -15.19 2.46
N ALA A 42 -17.85 -15.46 1.22
CA ALA A 42 -17.09 -15.06 0.02
C ALA A 42 -16.92 -13.53 -0.04
N LYS A 43 -18.03 -12.79 0.17
CA LYS A 43 -18.01 -11.33 0.24
C LYS A 43 -17.38 -10.85 1.55
N THR A 44 -16.61 -9.76 1.47
CA THR A 44 -16.08 -9.09 2.66
C THR A 44 -17.17 -8.24 3.30
N ARG A 45 -17.37 -8.40 4.61
CA ARG A 45 -18.36 -7.64 5.40
C ARG A 45 -18.07 -6.14 5.36
N LYS A 46 -19.00 -5.36 4.80
CA LYS A 46 -18.98 -3.89 4.72
C LYS A 46 -20.35 -3.36 5.13
N PHE A 47 -20.36 -2.27 5.89
CA PHE A 47 -21.57 -1.56 6.29
C PHE A 47 -21.40 -0.08 5.98
N GLN A 48 -22.44 0.53 5.42
CA GLN A 48 -22.39 1.94 5.00
C GLN A 48 -22.40 2.90 6.18
N TRP A 49 -23.07 2.54 7.27
CA TRP A 49 -23.11 3.32 8.51
C TRP A 49 -21.75 3.43 9.23
N SER A 50 -20.75 2.59 8.88
CA SER A 50 -19.43 2.58 9.53
C SER A 50 -18.33 3.07 8.58
N GLU A 51 -18.28 4.37 8.36
CA GLU A 51 -17.36 4.98 7.41
C GLU A 51 -15.88 4.80 7.79
N LYS A 52 -15.55 4.95 9.07
CA LYS A 52 -14.17 4.72 9.58
C LYS A 52 -13.72 3.27 9.36
N ALA A 53 -14.63 2.30 9.48
CA ALA A 53 -14.31 0.90 9.24
C ALA A 53 -14.13 0.58 7.75
N ARG A 54 -14.84 1.30 6.87
CA ARG A 54 -14.66 1.27 5.42
C ARG A 54 -13.28 1.82 5.04
N ARG A 55 -12.92 3.02 5.52
CA ARG A 55 -11.63 3.68 5.24
C ARG A 55 -10.41 2.84 5.62
N ARG A 56 -10.43 2.17 6.77
CA ARG A 56 -9.31 1.32 7.24
C ARG A 56 -9.02 0.09 6.36
N ARG A 57 -9.97 -0.33 5.52
CA ARG A 57 -9.89 -1.58 4.74
C ARG A 57 -10.01 -1.37 3.24
N THR A 58 -10.22 -0.14 2.79
CA THR A 58 -10.42 0.15 1.37
C THR A 58 -9.16 -0.12 0.55
N THR A 59 -9.33 -0.34 -0.75
CA THR A 59 -8.20 -0.40 -1.70
C THR A 59 -7.40 0.89 -1.61
N GLY A 60 -6.08 0.80 -1.42
CA GLY A 60 -5.24 1.97 -1.13
C GLY A 60 -4.38 1.83 0.13
N THR A 61 -4.88 1.14 1.16
CA THR A 61 -4.20 1.09 2.47
C THR A 61 -3.11 0.03 2.58
N GLY A 62 -3.00 -0.86 1.60
CA GLY A 62 -2.05 -1.97 1.60
C GLY A 62 -0.94 -1.82 0.55
N ARG A 63 -0.25 -2.93 0.27
CA ARG A 63 0.92 -2.94 -0.64
C ARG A 63 0.59 -2.59 -2.11
N MET A 64 -0.66 -2.73 -2.55
CA MET A 64 -1.12 -2.47 -3.92
C MET A 64 -0.19 -3.02 -5.01
N LYS A 65 0.42 -4.20 -4.81
CA LYS A 65 1.52 -4.72 -5.65
C LYS A 65 1.20 -4.67 -7.16
N HIS A 66 0.03 -5.17 -7.55
CA HIS A 66 -0.40 -5.18 -8.94
C HIS A 66 -0.90 -3.80 -9.40
N LEU A 67 -1.89 -3.23 -8.71
CA LEU A 67 -2.52 -1.96 -9.10
C LEU A 67 -1.53 -0.79 -9.19
N LYS A 68 -0.51 -0.73 -8.32
CA LYS A 68 0.54 0.29 -8.39
C LYS A 68 1.30 0.24 -9.72
N VAL A 69 1.62 -0.96 -10.20
CA VAL A 69 2.29 -1.17 -11.48
C VAL A 69 1.33 -0.85 -12.63
N VAL A 70 0.07 -1.28 -12.55
CA VAL A 70 -0.95 -0.97 -13.55
C VAL A 70 -1.12 0.53 -13.71
N PHE A 71 -1.26 1.31 -12.63
CA PHE A 71 -1.41 2.77 -12.74
C PHE A 71 -0.15 3.48 -13.27
N ARG A 72 1.04 2.91 -13.06
CA ARG A 72 2.27 3.40 -13.68
C ARG A 72 2.29 3.10 -15.19
N ARG A 73 1.92 1.88 -15.57
CA ARG A 73 1.81 1.47 -16.98
C ARG A 73 0.75 2.25 -17.72
N PHE A 74 -0.40 2.48 -17.09
CA PHE A 74 -1.51 3.27 -17.63
C PHE A 74 -1.07 4.69 -18.02
N ARG A 75 -0.35 5.40 -17.13
CA ARG A 75 0.22 6.73 -17.44
C ARG A 75 1.22 6.71 -18.60
N ASN A 76 1.86 5.56 -18.83
CA ASN A 76 2.79 5.34 -19.92
C ASN A 76 2.12 4.69 -21.15
N GLY A 77 0.78 4.65 -21.22
CA GLY A 77 0.02 4.09 -22.35
C GLY A 77 0.11 2.57 -22.50
N PHE A 78 0.37 1.84 -21.41
CA PHE A 78 0.60 0.40 -21.39
C PHE A 78 1.68 -0.13 -22.34
N ARG A 79 2.62 0.73 -22.77
CA ARG A 79 3.72 0.36 -23.67
C ARG A 79 4.46 -0.88 -23.16
N GLU A 80 4.66 -1.84 -24.05
CA GLU A 80 5.43 -3.07 -23.85
C GLU A 80 6.52 -3.17 -24.93
N GLY A 81 7.61 -3.90 -24.67
CA GLY A 81 8.65 -4.20 -25.66
C GLY A 81 9.58 -3.06 -26.07
N THR A 82 9.34 -1.81 -25.63
CA THR A 82 10.21 -0.67 -25.96
C THR A 82 11.38 -0.56 -24.99
N LEU A 83 12.61 -0.47 -25.51
CA LEU A 83 13.79 -0.16 -24.70
C LEU A 83 13.89 1.34 -24.42
N ALA A 84 14.29 1.70 -23.21
CA ALA A 84 14.58 3.10 -22.89
C ALA A 84 15.81 3.56 -23.68
N LYS A 85 15.71 4.68 -24.39
CA LYS A 85 16.86 5.24 -25.11
C LYS A 85 17.97 5.59 -24.12
N SER A 86 19.18 5.07 -24.36
CA SER A 86 20.38 5.41 -23.59
C SER A 86 20.61 6.93 -23.58
N ARG A 87 20.88 7.49 -22.40
CA ARG A 87 21.28 8.90 -22.22
C ARG A 87 22.79 9.15 -22.38
N LYS A 88 23.59 8.14 -22.76
CA LYS A 88 25.00 8.34 -23.12
C LYS A 88 25.08 8.78 -24.58
N GLY A 89 25.26 10.08 -24.82
CA GLY A 89 25.54 10.58 -26.18
C GLY A 89 25.22 12.05 -26.50
N GLN A 90 24.92 12.93 -25.53
CA GLN A 90 24.72 14.36 -25.81
C GLN A 90 25.39 15.24 -24.74
N ARG A 91 26.71 15.14 -24.63
CA ARG A 91 27.53 16.27 -24.19
C ARG A 91 28.17 16.81 -25.47
N GLN A 92 27.59 17.85 -26.05
CA GLN A 92 28.25 18.61 -27.10
C GLN A 92 29.50 19.24 -26.48
N ALA A 93 30.68 18.86 -26.94
CA ALA A 93 31.90 19.59 -26.64
C ALA A 93 31.81 20.93 -27.39
N THR A 94 31.47 22.00 -26.67
CA THR A 94 31.67 23.36 -27.19
C THR A 94 33.17 23.53 -27.39
N GLY A 95 33.58 23.57 -28.66
CA GLY A 95 34.96 23.70 -29.08
C GLY A 95 35.63 24.94 -28.51
N THR A 96 36.91 24.78 -28.21
CA THR A 96 37.88 25.82 -27.89
C THR A 96 37.86 26.93 -28.95
N ALA A 97 37.38 28.12 -28.57
CA ALA A 97 37.69 29.35 -29.28
C ALA A 97 38.94 29.96 -28.64
N THR A 98 40.10 29.72 -29.27
CA THR A 98 41.32 30.48 -29.02
C THR A 98 41.18 31.81 -29.75
N THR A 99 40.86 32.89 -29.03
CA THR A 99 41.01 34.25 -29.56
C THR A 99 42.24 34.87 -28.92
N THR A 100 43.31 34.92 -29.71
CA THR A 100 44.53 35.68 -29.43
C THR A 100 44.17 37.15 -29.22
N ALA A 101 44.51 37.71 -28.05
CA ALA A 101 44.40 39.14 -27.79
C ALA A 101 45.50 39.88 -28.57
N PRO A 102 45.20 40.94 -29.34
CA PRO A 102 46.24 41.84 -29.81
C PRO A 102 46.67 42.76 -28.66
N ALA A 103 47.96 42.71 -28.36
CA ALA A 103 48.62 43.76 -27.61
C ALA A 103 48.62 45.05 -28.46
N THR A 104 48.16 46.15 -27.88
CA THR A 104 48.49 47.49 -28.39
C THR A 104 48.85 48.41 -27.25
N THR A 105 49.95 49.11 -27.48
CA THR A 105 50.79 49.85 -26.55
C THR A 105 50.54 51.35 -26.68
N LYS A 106 50.77 52.06 -25.57
CA LYS A 106 50.79 53.52 -25.32
C LYS A 106 49.47 54.16 -24.92
#